data_AF-A0A432F9G4-F1
#
_entry.id   AF-A0A432F9G4-F1
#
_cell.length_a   1.000
_cell.length_b   1.000
_cell.length_c   1.000
_cell.angle_alpha   90.00
_cell.angle_beta   90.00
_cell.angle_gamma   90.00
#
_symmetry.space_group_name_H-M   'P 1'
#
loop_
_entity.id
_entity.type
_entity.pdbx_description
1 polymer ?
#
loop_
_entity_poly.entity_id
_entity_poly.type
_entity_poly.pdbx_seq_one_letter_code
_entity_poly.pdbx_strand_id
1 'polypeptide(L)'
;MMSETPVQPSTTSDGKRPLRMLVVEDSEFDARMLVGLLRAGGFEPEFERVETAGEMRAALGQAQWEVILADYNLPEFSAPEALKVLQKSQLDIPFIIVSGGIGEDTAVAAMKLGAHDYLMKGNLARLVPAVERELREATVRASRRQTVKDLRESELRHRSLIENTSDIIAVLDCKGMIQFASPACERVLGRSAESLVDTDWFALAHDEDRERLRAEFAQGLGRDGKQFVIEGRFTAADGSERVMDTTAVNLLADEAIAGVVVNARDITERLKERAAMLESEEQFRVASEIQQHLFPRKAPELDRFDIAGASKPAAATGGDYFDYLTTSDNQLALAIGDVSGHGIGPAMLMAETRAYLRLLARNRNDLSLILTRANTMMGEDVGKERFVTMLLAKLDPEERTLVHASAGHSPAFVLGPDGKVKSELRRTGMPLGVMPDAEYNISRQMRLAKGDVLVLLTDGLEETTNPEGELFGTDRILKVVHQNRRLKAAKIVKSVFEALENFSGNAEQVDDLTMIVAKAE
;
A
#
# COMPACT_ATOMS: atom_id res chain seq x y z
N MET A 1 15.24 -23.80 -14.36
CA MET A 1 16.15 -24.69 -15.11
C MET A 1 17.58 -24.35 -14.73
N MET A 2 18.11 -25.02 -13.71
CA MET A 2 19.54 -25.26 -13.56
C MET A 2 19.61 -26.76 -13.30
N SER A 3 19.84 -27.52 -14.37
CA SER A 3 20.02 -28.97 -14.31
C SER A 3 21.40 -29.25 -13.75
N GLU A 4 21.50 -29.45 -12.43
CA GLU A 4 22.70 -30.03 -11.85
C GLU A 4 22.82 -31.47 -12.39
N THR A 5 23.85 -31.64 -13.20
CA THR A 5 24.23 -32.90 -13.81
C THR A 5 24.68 -33.85 -12.70
N PRO A 6 24.39 -35.16 -12.75
CA PRO A 6 24.90 -36.09 -11.75
C PRO A 6 26.43 -35.97 -11.71
N VAL A 7 26.98 -35.65 -10.54
CA VAL A 7 28.43 -35.61 -10.33
C VAL A 7 28.97 -37.01 -10.60
N GLN A 8 29.50 -37.21 -11.81
CA GLN A 8 30.32 -38.38 -12.10
C GLN A 8 31.56 -38.29 -11.19
N PRO A 9 32.01 -39.41 -10.58
CA PRO A 9 33.22 -39.40 -9.77
C PRO A 9 34.38 -38.90 -10.65
N SER A 10 34.98 -37.78 -10.25
CA SER A 10 36.09 -37.16 -10.95
C SER A 10 37.27 -38.11 -10.96
N THR A 11 37.51 -38.77 -12.09
CA THR A 11 38.75 -39.50 -12.34
C THR A 11 39.88 -38.50 -12.52
N THR A 12 40.98 -38.65 -11.78
CA THR A 12 42.17 -37.82 -11.98
C THR A 12 42.86 -38.19 -13.30
N SER A 13 43.78 -37.35 -13.79
CA SER A 13 44.44 -37.48 -15.09
C SER A 13 45.21 -38.80 -15.30
N ASP A 14 45.35 -39.61 -14.26
CA ASP A 14 46.06 -40.90 -14.23
C ASP A 14 45.12 -42.12 -14.12
N GLY A 15 43.79 -41.93 -14.25
CA GLY A 15 42.79 -43.01 -14.23
C GLY A 15 42.50 -43.60 -12.85
N LYS A 16 43.03 -42.99 -11.77
CA LYS A 16 42.77 -43.38 -10.39
C LYS A 16 41.59 -42.58 -9.80
N ARG A 17 40.86 -43.20 -8.88
CA ARG A 17 39.71 -42.58 -8.20
C ARG A 17 40.17 -41.92 -6.89
N PRO A 18 39.96 -40.61 -6.69
CA PRO A 18 40.25 -39.97 -5.40
C PRO A 18 39.39 -40.60 -4.30
N LEU A 19 39.98 -40.80 -3.13
CA LEU A 19 39.31 -41.41 -1.98
C LEU A 19 39.75 -40.71 -0.70
N ARG A 20 38.83 -40.06 0.00
CA ARG A 20 39.12 -39.55 1.36
C ARG A 20 38.81 -40.60 2.39
N MET A 21 39.80 -41.04 3.15
CA MET A 21 39.62 -42.12 4.13
C MET A 21 40.17 -41.76 5.50
N LEU A 22 39.45 -42.15 6.55
CA LEU A 22 39.95 -42.05 7.93
C LEU A 22 40.51 -43.41 8.34
N VAL A 23 41.73 -43.45 8.86
CA VAL A 23 42.38 -44.68 9.30
C VAL A 23 42.53 -44.65 10.82
N VAL A 24 41.84 -45.55 11.51
CA VAL A 24 41.93 -45.70 12.98
C VAL A 24 42.94 -46.81 13.28
N GLU A 25 44.20 -46.45 13.51
CA GLU A 25 45.35 -47.37 13.53
C GLU A 25 46.52 -46.77 14.32
N ASP A 26 47.14 -47.54 15.22
CA ASP A 26 48.25 -47.12 16.09
C ASP A 26 49.61 -47.29 15.38
N SER A 27 49.70 -48.25 14.46
CA SER A 27 50.87 -48.49 13.64
C SER A 27 50.86 -47.63 12.37
N GLU A 28 51.79 -46.65 12.28
CA GLU A 28 51.99 -45.88 11.05
C GLU A 28 52.34 -46.80 9.85
N PHE A 29 53.05 -47.90 10.10
CA PHE A 29 53.40 -48.87 9.07
C PHE A 29 52.15 -49.57 8.51
N ASP A 30 51.24 -50.02 9.38
CA ASP A 30 50.02 -50.73 8.98
C ASP A 30 49.08 -49.78 8.24
N ALA A 31 48.93 -48.54 8.71
CA ALA A 31 48.15 -47.51 8.04
C ALA A 31 48.69 -47.23 6.61
N ARG A 32 50.01 -47.08 6.46
CA ARG A 32 50.65 -46.88 5.15
C ARG A 32 50.51 -48.11 4.25
N MET A 33 50.51 -49.31 4.81
CA MET A 33 50.26 -50.55 4.06
C MET A 33 48.84 -50.59 3.49
N LEU A 34 47.81 -50.30 4.29
CA LEU A 34 46.42 -50.26 3.82
C LEU A 34 46.21 -49.23 2.70
N VAL A 35 46.81 -48.04 2.86
CA VAL A 35 46.80 -46.98 1.85
C VAL A 35 47.53 -47.44 0.58
N GLY A 36 48.68 -48.12 0.72
CA GLY A 36 49.44 -48.67 -0.40
C GLY A 36 48.66 -49.70 -1.21
N LEU A 37 47.90 -50.57 -0.54
CA LEU A 37 47.03 -51.55 -1.19
C LEU A 37 45.89 -50.89 -1.97
N LEU A 38 45.25 -49.87 -1.39
CA LEU A 38 44.21 -49.10 -2.10
C LEU A 38 44.79 -48.34 -3.31
N ARG A 39 46.01 -47.79 -3.18
CA ARG A 39 46.73 -47.17 -4.32
C ARG A 39 47.02 -48.15 -5.45
N ALA A 40 47.42 -49.38 -5.11
CA ALA A 40 47.62 -50.44 -6.09
C ALA A 40 46.29 -50.91 -6.72
N GLY A 41 45.19 -50.80 -5.98
CA GLY A 41 43.83 -51.10 -6.42
C GLY A 41 43.14 -50.00 -7.25
N GLY A 42 43.85 -48.95 -7.67
CA GLY A 42 43.29 -47.90 -8.54
C GLY A 42 42.67 -46.71 -7.82
N PHE A 43 42.81 -46.61 -6.49
CA PHE A 43 42.43 -45.40 -5.74
C PHE A 43 43.61 -44.41 -5.61
N GLU A 44 43.28 -43.17 -5.30
CA GLU A 44 44.20 -42.11 -4.88
C GLU A 44 43.79 -41.65 -3.48
N PRO A 45 44.22 -42.37 -2.42
CA PRO A 45 43.73 -42.11 -1.08
C PRO A 45 44.42 -40.89 -0.46
N GLU A 46 43.60 -39.92 -0.07
CA GLU A 46 43.93 -38.89 0.91
C GLU A 46 43.44 -39.39 2.26
N PHE A 47 44.34 -39.51 3.24
CA PHE A 47 44.00 -40.13 4.51
C PHE A 47 44.55 -39.37 5.71
N GLU A 48 43.79 -39.44 6.79
CA GLU A 48 44.22 -39.02 8.12
C GLU A 48 44.24 -40.25 9.04
N ARG A 49 45.31 -40.39 9.82
CA ARG A 49 45.46 -41.46 10.79
C ARG A 49 45.14 -40.94 12.17
N VAL A 50 44.29 -41.65 12.90
CA VAL A 50 43.88 -41.32 14.27
C VAL A 50 44.06 -42.52 15.17
N GLU A 51 44.44 -42.28 16.42
CA GLU A 51 44.71 -43.32 17.41
C GLU A 51 43.69 -43.27 18.56
N THR A 52 43.11 -42.10 18.82
CA THR A 52 42.21 -41.88 19.96
C THR A 52 40.80 -41.48 19.55
N ALA A 53 39.84 -41.71 20.46
CA ALA A 53 38.46 -41.24 20.27
C ALA A 53 38.35 -39.71 20.13
N GLY A 54 39.29 -38.95 20.72
CA GLY A 54 39.35 -37.49 20.63
C GLY A 54 39.76 -37.02 19.23
N GLU A 55 40.81 -37.63 18.69
CA GLU A 55 41.30 -37.38 17.33
C GLU A 55 40.26 -37.78 16.29
N MET A 56 39.63 -38.95 16.42
CA MET A 56 38.56 -39.37 15.51
C MET A 56 37.41 -38.37 15.49
N ARG A 57 36.98 -37.85 16.65
CA ARG A 57 35.93 -36.81 16.71
C ARG A 57 36.35 -35.52 16.02
N ALA A 58 37.60 -35.11 16.19
CA ALA A 58 38.13 -33.91 15.53
C ALA A 58 38.18 -34.11 14.00
N ALA A 59 38.73 -35.23 13.55
CA ALA A 59 38.86 -35.57 12.13
C ALA A 59 37.49 -35.66 11.43
N LEU A 60 36.48 -36.30 12.05
CA LEU A 60 35.12 -36.38 11.50
C LEU A 60 34.47 -35.00 11.27
N GLY A 61 34.92 -33.94 11.97
CA GLY A 61 34.43 -32.57 11.81
C GLY A 61 35.24 -31.72 10.82
N GLN A 62 36.43 -32.18 10.39
CA GLN A 62 37.35 -31.39 9.56
C GLN A 62 37.17 -31.62 8.05
N ALA A 63 36.75 -32.83 7.66
CA ALA A 63 36.64 -33.21 6.25
C ALA A 63 35.48 -34.19 6.01
N GLN A 64 35.06 -34.31 4.74
CA GLN A 64 34.10 -35.33 4.31
C GLN A 64 34.85 -36.61 3.95
N TRP A 65 34.86 -37.55 4.89
CA TRP A 65 35.44 -38.89 4.70
C TRP A 65 34.44 -39.82 3.98
N GLU A 66 34.95 -40.63 3.06
CA GLU A 66 34.17 -41.57 2.26
C GLU A 66 34.22 -43.00 2.81
N VAL A 67 35.27 -43.35 3.57
CA VAL A 67 35.39 -44.65 4.23
C VAL A 67 36.25 -44.52 5.49
N ILE A 68 35.95 -45.32 6.50
CA ILE A 68 36.75 -45.47 7.70
C ILE A 68 37.29 -46.90 7.74
N LEU A 69 38.61 -47.04 7.82
CA LEU A 69 39.27 -48.32 8.10
C LEU A 69 39.75 -48.31 9.54
N ALA A 70 39.35 -49.29 10.35
CA ALA A 70 39.73 -49.35 11.75
C ALA A 70 40.40 -50.68 12.10
N ASP A 71 41.56 -50.63 12.76
CA ASP A 71 42.06 -51.80 13.48
C ASP A 71 41.20 -52.06 14.71
N TYR A 72 41.05 -53.34 15.03
CA TYR A 72 40.18 -53.81 16.08
C TYR A 72 40.74 -53.58 17.48
N ASN A 73 42.04 -53.82 17.68
CA ASN A 73 42.71 -53.72 18.97
C ASN A 73 43.81 -52.66 18.93
N LEU A 74 43.50 -51.44 19.39
CA LEU A 74 44.52 -50.42 19.67
C LEU A 74 44.75 -50.37 21.19
N PRO A 75 45.94 -49.95 21.66
CA PRO A 75 46.30 -49.93 23.08
C PRO A 75 45.31 -49.17 23.98
N GLU A 76 44.69 -48.10 23.47
CA GLU A 76 43.80 -47.21 24.23
C GLU A 76 42.42 -46.99 23.57
N PHE A 77 42.15 -47.61 22.41
CA PHE A 77 40.93 -47.39 21.62
C PHE A 77 40.58 -48.63 20.80
N SER A 78 39.31 -49.03 20.75
CA SER A 78 38.90 -50.23 19.99
C SER A 78 37.99 -49.90 18.81
N ALA A 79 37.98 -50.75 17.77
CA ALA A 79 37.06 -50.55 16.64
C ALA A 79 35.57 -50.42 17.04
N PRO A 80 35.04 -51.19 18.01
CA PRO A 80 33.69 -50.98 18.53
C PRO A 80 33.46 -49.59 19.16
N GLU A 81 34.47 -49.00 19.80
CA GLU A 81 34.39 -47.66 20.35
C GLU A 81 34.46 -46.60 19.26
N ALA A 82 35.30 -46.80 18.24
CA ALA A 82 35.36 -45.97 17.04
C ALA A 82 34.03 -45.97 16.28
N LEU A 83 33.39 -47.13 16.14
CA LEU A 83 32.07 -47.24 15.53
C LEU A 83 30.99 -46.47 16.32
N LYS A 84 31.04 -46.52 17.66
CA LYS A 84 30.16 -45.71 18.52
C LYS A 84 30.40 -44.21 18.33
N VAL A 85 31.65 -43.78 18.11
CA VAL A 85 31.98 -42.38 17.80
C VAL A 85 31.35 -41.97 16.47
N LEU A 86 31.48 -42.78 15.42
CA LEU A 86 30.81 -42.53 14.13
C LEU A 86 29.29 -42.46 14.28
N GLN A 87 28.67 -43.40 15.00
CA GLN A 87 27.22 -43.40 15.22
C GLN A 87 26.71 -42.14 15.93
N LYS A 88 27.48 -41.63 16.92
CA LYS A 88 27.16 -40.37 17.60
C LYS A 88 27.26 -39.15 16.69
N SER A 89 28.12 -39.19 15.67
CA SER A 89 28.26 -38.11 14.69
C SER A 89 27.10 -38.04 13.69
N GLN A 90 26.26 -39.09 13.62
CA GLN A 90 25.16 -39.25 12.65
C GLN A 90 25.61 -39.20 11.18
N LEU A 91 26.91 -39.34 10.90
CA LEU A 91 27.45 -39.46 9.55
C LEU A 91 27.29 -40.91 9.06
N ASP A 92 26.78 -41.08 7.85
CA ASP A 92 26.62 -42.40 7.23
C ASP A 92 27.82 -42.74 6.35
N ILE A 93 28.94 -43.05 7.01
CA ILE A 93 30.21 -43.37 6.37
C ILE A 93 30.45 -44.88 6.49
N PRO A 94 30.78 -45.58 5.39
CA PRO A 94 31.30 -46.94 5.43
C PRO A 94 32.36 -47.14 6.52
N PHE A 95 32.16 -48.10 7.40
CA PHE A 95 33.07 -48.43 8.49
C PHE A 95 33.52 -49.88 8.36
N ILE A 96 34.77 -50.09 7.98
CA ILE A 96 35.35 -51.40 7.69
C ILE A 96 36.42 -51.70 8.73
N ILE A 97 36.35 -52.88 9.34
CA ILE A 97 37.29 -53.30 10.38
C ILE A 97 38.37 -54.20 9.75
N VAL A 98 39.63 -53.97 10.08
CA VAL A 98 40.77 -54.73 9.57
C VAL A 98 41.64 -55.24 10.72
N SER A 99 41.72 -56.55 10.96
CA SER A 99 42.41 -57.05 12.17
C SER A 99 43.27 -58.31 11.99
N GLY A 100 44.29 -58.47 12.85
CA GLY A 100 45.37 -59.46 12.74
C GLY A 100 45.23 -60.79 13.49
N GLY A 101 44.10 -61.08 14.16
CA GLY A 101 44.01 -62.33 14.92
C GLY A 101 42.74 -62.55 15.72
N ILE A 102 41.58 -62.07 15.25
CA ILE A 102 40.32 -62.23 15.97
C ILE A 102 39.51 -63.43 15.45
N GLY A 103 38.86 -64.13 16.38
CA GLY A 103 37.96 -65.25 16.07
C GLY A 103 36.63 -64.80 15.45
N GLU A 104 35.93 -65.74 14.81
CA GLU A 104 34.67 -65.53 14.08
C GLU A 104 33.57 -64.86 14.92
N ASP A 105 33.46 -65.22 16.20
CA ASP A 105 32.49 -64.63 17.15
C ASP A 105 32.66 -63.11 17.28
N THR A 106 33.89 -62.62 17.16
CA THR A 106 34.20 -61.21 17.33
C THR A 106 33.90 -60.40 16.07
N ALA A 107 34.09 -60.99 14.89
CA ALA A 107 33.66 -60.41 13.63
C ALA A 107 32.13 -60.27 13.57
N VAL A 108 31.39 -61.29 14.03
CA VAL A 108 29.93 -61.26 14.09
C VAL A 108 29.42 -60.19 15.06
N ALA A 109 30.06 -60.06 16.23
CA ALA A 109 29.73 -59.00 17.18
C ALA A 109 29.92 -57.60 16.60
N ALA A 110 30.99 -57.38 15.82
CA ALA A 110 31.26 -56.09 15.19
C ALA A 110 30.23 -55.71 14.11
N MET A 111 29.79 -56.68 13.30
CA MET A 111 28.72 -56.46 12.31
C MET A 111 27.37 -56.14 13.00
N LYS A 112 27.05 -56.81 14.12
CA LYS A 112 25.84 -56.50 14.92
C LYS A 112 25.86 -55.09 15.50
N LEU A 113 27.04 -54.55 15.76
CA LEU A 113 27.19 -53.17 16.24
C LEU A 113 27.06 -52.13 15.11
N GLY A 114 26.99 -52.55 13.84
CA GLY A 114 26.80 -51.67 12.69
C GLY A 114 28.07 -51.41 11.86
N ALA A 115 29.12 -52.22 12.00
CA ALA A 115 30.21 -52.23 11.04
C ALA A 115 29.68 -52.71 9.67
N HIS A 116 30.23 -52.14 8.61
CA HIS A 116 29.78 -52.39 7.24
C HIS A 116 30.51 -53.58 6.60
N ASP A 117 31.78 -53.80 6.95
CA ASP A 117 32.51 -55.01 6.57
C ASP A 117 33.64 -55.34 7.55
N TYR A 118 34.18 -56.56 7.47
CA TYR A 118 35.29 -57.07 8.27
C TYR A 118 36.33 -57.82 7.43
N LEU A 119 37.60 -57.54 7.66
CA LEU A 119 38.75 -58.10 6.94
C LEU A 119 39.85 -58.58 7.90
N MET A 120 40.48 -59.70 7.55
CA MET A 120 41.64 -60.24 8.28
C MET A 120 42.94 -59.72 7.66
N LYS A 121 43.92 -59.26 8.46
CA LYS A 121 45.24 -58.77 7.99
C LYS A 121 46.02 -59.84 7.20
N GLY A 122 45.68 -61.13 7.34
CA GLY A 122 46.21 -62.24 6.52
C GLY A 122 45.57 -62.41 5.13
N ASN A 123 44.49 -61.69 4.81
CA ASN A 123 43.78 -61.77 3.52
C ASN A 123 43.37 -60.38 3.00
N LEU A 124 44.35 -59.48 2.90
CA LEU A 124 44.13 -58.10 2.47
C LEU A 124 43.83 -57.95 0.97
N ALA A 125 43.93 -59.02 0.18
CA ALA A 125 43.50 -59.03 -1.22
C ALA A 125 42.03 -58.64 -1.40
N ARG A 126 41.20 -58.80 -0.36
CA ARG A 126 39.78 -58.44 -0.35
C ARG A 126 39.47 -56.98 0.02
N LEU A 127 40.47 -56.20 0.42
CA LEU A 127 40.28 -54.82 0.89
C LEU A 127 39.69 -53.91 -0.20
N VAL A 128 40.27 -53.95 -1.40
CA VAL A 128 39.83 -53.12 -2.53
C VAL A 128 38.37 -53.46 -2.92
N PRO A 129 37.98 -54.73 -3.15
CA PRO A 129 36.58 -55.08 -3.41
C PRO A 129 35.60 -54.69 -2.29
N ALA A 130 36.01 -54.81 -1.02
CA ALA A 130 35.18 -54.43 0.12
C ALA A 130 34.90 -52.92 0.12
N VAL A 131 35.95 -52.10 -0.01
CA VAL A 131 35.83 -50.64 -0.09
C VAL A 131 34.97 -50.23 -1.29
N GLU A 132 35.15 -50.82 -2.46
CA GLU A 132 34.32 -50.55 -3.65
C GLU A 132 32.84 -50.89 -3.45
N ARG A 133 32.53 -52.01 -2.78
CA ARG A 133 31.15 -52.38 -2.46
C ARG A 133 30.53 -51.35 -1.52
N GLU A 134 31.18 -51.07 -0.41
CA GLU A 134 30.62 -50.19 0.61
C GLU A 134 30.46 -48.74 0.13
N LEU A 135 31.40 -48.23 -0.68
CA LEU A 135 31.27 -46.91 -1.31
C LEU A 135 30.06 -46.85 -2.26
N ARG A 136 29.80 -47.91 -3.04
CA ARG A 136 28.63 -47.96 -3.92
C ARG A 136 27.33 -47.97 -3.12
N GLU A 137 27.25 -48.78 -2.07
CA GLU A 137 26.07 -48.86 -1.23
C GLU A 137 25.80 -47.55 -0.47
N ALA A 138 26.85 -46.89 0.03
CA ALA A 138 26.74 -45.56 0.65
C ALA A 138 26.20 -44.51 -0.35
N THR A 139 26.70 -44.54 -1.59
CA THR A 139 26.23 -43.61 -2.65
C THR A 139 24.75 -43.81 -2.97
N VAL A 140 24.30 -45.06 -3.11
CA VAL A 140 22.87 -45.39 -3.34
C VAL A 140 22.01 -44.91 -2.18
N ARG A 141 22.45 -45.13 -0.92
CA ARG A 141 21.73 -44.66 0.28
C ARG A 141 21.66 -43.13 0.37
N ALA A 142 22.72 -42.43 -0.03
CA ALA A 142 22.75 -40.97 -0.06
C ALA A 142 21.79 -40.40 -1.12
N SER A 143 21.85 -40.91 -2.36
CA SER A 143 20.99 -40.48 -3.47
C SER A 143 19.50 -40.67 -3.15
N ARG A 144 19.12 -41.84 -2.62
CA ARG A 144 17.72 -42.12 -2.26
C ARG A 144 17.19 -41.14 -1.19
N ARG A 145 18.00 -40.81 -0.18
CA ARG A 145 17.60 -39.85 0.87
C ARG A 145 17.41 -38.45 0.30
N GLN A 146 18.26 -38.03 -0.63
CA GLN A 146 18.15 -36.72 -1.27
C GLN A 146 16.87 -36.60 -2.09
N THR A 147 16.56 -37.59 -2.94
CA THR A 147 15.32 -37.58 -3.75
C THR A 147 14.06 -37.51 -2.89
N VAL A 148 14.01 -38.24 -1.78
CA VAL A 148 12.87 -38.19 -0.85
C VAL A 148 12.77 -36.83 -0.17
N LYS A 149 13.90 -36.22 0.19
CA LYS A 149 13.94 -34.89 0.80
C LYS A 149 13.45 -33.81 -0.18
N ASP A 150 13.96 -33.83 -1.41
CA ASP A 150 13.59 -32.86 -2.45
C ASP A 150 12.10 -32.94 -2.79
N LEU A 151 11.58 -34.17 -2.92
CA LEU A 151 10.15 -34.40 -3.15
C LEU A 151 9.30 -33.80 -2.02
N ARG A 152 9.68 -34.07 -0.77
CA ARG A 152 8.97 -33.56 0.42
C ARG A 152 9.02 -32.04 0.50
N GLU A 153 10.17 -31.42 0.20
CA GLU A 153 10.29 -29.96 0.17
C GLU A 153 9.45 -29.33 -0.95
N SER A 154 9.40 -29.96 -2.12
CA SER A 154 8.53 -29.52 -3.23
C SER A 154 7.05 -29.62 -2.88
N GLU A 155 6.61 -30.74 -2.28
CA GLU A 155 5.22 -30.93 -1.85
C GLU A 155 4.79 -29.89 -0.80
N LEU A 156 5.63 -29.65 0.21
CA LEU A 156 5.36 -28.64 1.24
C LEU A 156 5.27 -27.24 0.63
N ARG A 157 6.18 -26.90 -0.30
CA ARG A 157 6.17 -25.61 -1.00
C ARG A 157 4.88 -25.41 -1.81
N HIS A 158 4.43 -26.43 -2.54
CA HIS A 158 3.19 -26.33 -3.30
C HIS A 158 1.97 -26.20 -2.40
N ARG A 159 1.91 -26.95 -1.29
CA ARG A 159 0.82 -26.85 -0.32
C ARG A 159 0.71 -25.45 0.28
N SER A 160 1.84 -24.85 0.70
CA SER A 160 1.86 -23.51 1.27
C SER A 160 1.46 -22.40 0.30
N LEU A 161 1.70 -22.56 -1.01
CA LEU A 161 1.26 -21.58 -2.03
C LEU A 161 -0.27 -21.54 -2.15
N ILE A 162 -0.93 -22.70 -2.04
CA ILE A 162 -2.38 -22.81 -2.14
C ILE A 162 -3.06 -22.36 -0.84
N GLU A 163 -2.50 -22.72 0.32
CA GLU A 163 -3.08 -22.39 1.64
C GLU A 163 -3.06 -20.89 1.96
N ASN A 164 -2.07 -20.13 1.45
CA ASN A 164 -1.94 -18.69 1.70
C ASN A 164 -2.57 -17.80 0.63
N THR A 165 -3.23 -18.37 -0.38
CA THR A 165 -3.93 -17.55 -1.39
C THR A 165 -5.21 -16.97 -0.78
N SER A 166 -5.53 -15.71 -1.07
CA SER A 166 -6.77 -15.04 -0.60
C SER A 166 -7.97 -15.32 -1.50
N ASP A 167 -7.73 -15.56 -2.78
CA ASP A 167 -8.75 -15.95 -3.75
C ASP A 167 -9.10 -17.44 -3.58
N ILE A 168 -10.34 -17.82 -3.86
CA ILE A 168 -10.76 -19.22 -3.85
C ILE A 168 -10.26 -19.89 -5.12
N ILE A 169 -9.33 -20.84 -4.98
CA ILE A 169 -8.97 -21.76 -6.05
C ILE A 169 -9.86 -22.98 -5.95
N ALA A 170 -10.57 -23.33 -7.01
CA ALA A 170 -11.32 -24.58 -7.08
C ALA A 170 -11.08 -25.29 -8.42
N VAL A 171 -11.25 -26.61 -8.43
CA VAL A 171 -11.27 -27.41 -9.66
C VAL A 171 -12.69 -27.93 -9.82
N LEU A 172 -13.29 -27.64 -10.96
CA LEU A 172 -14.65 -28.05 -11.29
C LEU A 172 -14.64 -29.10 -12.40
N ASP A 173 -15.58 -30.03 -12.40
CA ASP A 173 -15.83 -30.89 -13.56
C ASP A 173 -16.55 -30.14 -14.70
N CYS A 174 -16.84 -30.83 -15.81
CA CYS A 174 -17.55 -30.24 -16.95
C CYS A 174 -19.02 -29.86 -16.65
N LYS A 175 -19.57 -30.24 -15.50
CA LYS A 175 -20.92 -29.91 -15.02
C LYS A 175 -20.93 -28.81 -13.95
N GLY A 176 -19.75 -28.41 -13.44
CA GLY A 176 -19.61 -27.43 -12.37
C GLY A 176 -19.54 -28.04 -10.96
N MET A 177 -19.37 -29.35 -10.83
CA MET A 177 -19.19 -30.01 -9.54
C MET A 177 -17.77 -29.76 -9.02
N ILE A 178 -17.65 -29.39 -7.75
CA ILE A 178 -16.37 -29.07 -7.12
C ILE A 178 -15.62 -30.37 -6.81
N GLN A 179 -14.47 -30.57 -7.44
CA GLN A 179 -13.55 -31.69 -7.16
C GLN A 179 -12.48 -31.29 -6.13
N PHE A 180 -12.12 -30.01 -6.09
CA PHE A 180 -11.16 -29.45 -5.16
C PHE A 180 -11.53 -28.01 -4.83
N ALA A 181 -11.30 -27.59 -3.60
CA ALA A 181 -11.38 -26.19 -3.18
C ALA A 181 -10.22 -25.88 -2.22
N SER A 182 -9.59 -24.71 -2.40
CA SER A 182 -8.58 -24.20 -1.49
C SER A 182 -9.20 -23.73 -0.17
N PRO A 183 -8.46 -23.75 0.96
CA PRO A 183 -8.96 -23.29 2.26
C PRO A 183 -9.47 -21.84 2.31
N ALA A 184 -9.14 -21.02 1.31
CA ALA A 184 -9.69 -19.67 1.17
C ALA A 184 -11.22 -19.63 1.13
N CYS A 185 -11.88 -20.72 0.70
CA CYS A 185 -13.34 -20.83 0.70
C CYS A 185 -13.95 -20.70 2.10
N GLU A 186 -13.24 -21.10 3.15
CA GLU A 186 -13.75 -21.01 4.53
C GLU A 186 -13.79 -19.56 5.00
N ARG A 187 -12.76 -18.77 4.66
CA ARG A 187 -12.72 -17.33 4.97
C ARG A 187 -13.74 -16.52 4.16
N VAL A 188 -13.91 -16.87 2.89
CA VAL A 188 -14.72 -16.08 1.95
C VAL A 188 -16.19 -16.49 1.98
N LEU A 189 -16.48 -17.80 1.94
CA LEU A 189 -17.85 -18.35 1.91
C LEU A 189 -18.30 -18.94 3.24
N GLY A 190 -17.45 -19.01 4.27
CA GLY A 190 -17.82 -19.61 5.57
C GLY A 190 -18.02 -21.12 5.53
N ARG A 191 -17.51 -21.79 4.48
CA ARG A 191 -17.66 -23.24 4.25
C ARG A 191 -16.29 -23.89 4.13
N SER A 192 -16.07 -25.00 4.84
CA SER A 192 -14.81 -25.73 4.76
C SER A 192 -14.62 -26.34 3.38
N ALA A 193 -13.37 -26.53 2.96
CA ALA A 193 -13.05 -27.12 1.66
C ALA A 193 -13.67 -28.52 1.51
N GLU A 194 -13.65 -29.33 2.56
CA GLU A 194 -14.21 -30.69 2.57
C GLU A 194 -15.73 -30.68 2.39
N SER A 195 -16.42 -29.66 2.91
CA SER A 195 -17.88 -29.51 2.77
C SER A 195 -18.31 -29.10 1.36
N LEU A 196 -17.38 -28.54 0.57
CA LEU A 196 -17.64 -28.07 -0.79
C LEU A 196 -17.35 -29.11 -1.85
N VAL A 197 -16.47 -30.09 -1.59
CA VAL A 197 -16.22 -31.19 -2.52
C VAL A 197 -17.53 -31.95 -2.79
N ASP A 198 -17.73 -32.36 -4.04
CA ASP A 198 -18.94 -33.00 -4.55
C ASP A 198 -20.22 -32.14 -4.46
N THR A 199 -20.08 -30.82 -4.24
CA THR A 199 -21.19 -29.87 -4.35
C THR A 199 -21.15 -29.10 -5.67
N ASP A 200 -22.29 -28.55 -6.06
CA ASP A 200 -22.42 -27.76 -7.27
C ASP A 200 -22.00 -26.31 -7.00
N TRP A 201 -20.96 -25.84 -7.68
CA TRP A 201 -20.46 -24.47 -7.55
C TRP A 201 -21.56 -23.42 -7.79
N PHE A 202 -22.43 -23.66 -8.76
CA PHE A 202 -23.49 -22.71 -9.12
C PHE A 202 -24.69 -22.77 -8.16
N ALA A 203 -24.80 -23.80 -7.31
CA ALA A 203 -25.80 -23.80 -6.24
C ALA A 203 -25.47 -22.77 -5.15
N LEU A 204 -24.20 -22.40 -5.01
CA LEU A 204 -23.74 -21.35 -4.11
C LEU A 204 -24.03 -19.94 -4.65
N ALA A 205 -24.34 -19.81 -5.94
CA ALA A 205 -24.69 -18.52 -6.53
C ALA A 205 -26.09 -18.06 -6.12
N HIS A 206 -26.30 -16.74 -6.12
CA HIS A 206 -27.60 -16.10 -5.93
C HIS A 206 -28.58 -16.61 -7.00
N ASP A 207 -29.85 -16.78 -6.63
CA ASP A 207 -30.88 -17.43 -7.47
C ASP A 207 -30.98 -16.80 -8.88
N GLU A 208 -30.91 -15.47 -8.96
CA GLU A 208 -30.96 -14.72 -10.23
C GLU A 208 -29.74 -14.93 -11.13
N ASP A 209 -28.58 -15.26 -10.55
CA ASP A 209 -27.32 -15.41 -11.29
C ASP A 209 -27.08 -16.87 -11.73
N ARG A 210 -27.71 -17.87 -11.10
CA ARG A 210 -27.40 -19.30 -11.32
C ARG A 210 -27.46 -19.73 -12.78
N GLU A 211 -28.55 -19.44 -13.49
CA GLU A 211 -28.72 -19.88 -14.88
C GLU A 211 -27.74 -19.18 -15.82
N ARG A 212 -27.52 -17.87 -15.61
CA ARG A 212 -26.56 -17.07 -16.38
C ARG A 212 -25.15 -17.60 -16.22
N LEU A 213 -24.70 -17.82 -14.97
CA LEU A 213 -23.36 -18.31 -14.66
C LEU A 213 -23.10 -19.69 -15.27
N ARG A 214 -24.09 -20.60 -15.24
CA ARG A 214 -23.97 -21.91 -15.91
C ARG A 214 -23.82 -21.78 -17.42
N ALA A 215 -24.60 -20.89 -18.04
CA ALA A 215 -24.51 -20.66 -19.48
C ALA A 215 -23.15 -20.08 -19.87
N GLU A 216 -22.63 -19.10 -19.12
CA GLU A 216 -21.30 -18.52 -19.32
C GLU A 216 -20.19 -19.56 -19.14
N PHE A 217 -20.28 -20.41 -18.11
CA PHE A 217 -19.34 -21.51 -17.89
C PHE A 217 -19.36 -22.51 -19.06
N ALA A 218 -20.55 -22.96 -19.48
CA ALA A 218 -20.69 -23.89 -20.60
C ALA A 218 -20.14 -23.32 -21.92
N GLN A 219 -20.32 -22.02 -22.17
CA GLN A 219 -19.70 -21.35 -23.31
C GLN A 219 -18.17 -21.29 -23.18
N GLY A 220 -17.65 -21.08 -21.97
CA GLY A 220 -16.23 -21.11 -21.65
C GLY A 220 -15.56 -22.45 -21.92
N LEU A 221 -16.27 -23.57 -21.66
CA LEU A 221 -15.78 -24.93 -21.94
C LEU A 221 -15.43 -25.15 -23.42
N GLY A 222 -16.13 -24.49 -24.34
CA GLY A 222 -15.84 -24.58 -25.78
C GLY A 222 -14.53 -23.88 -26.21
N ARG A 223 -13.84 -23.19 -25.31
CA ARG A 223 -12.61 -22.43 -25.57
C ARG A 223 -11.40 -23.21 -25.04
N ASP A 224 -10.88 -24.12 -25.84
CA ASP A 224 -9.78 -25.02 -25.45
C ASP A 224 -8.53 -24.22 -25.02
N GLY A 225 -8.09 -24.42 -23.77
CA GLY A 225 -6.92 -23.79 -23.17
C GLY A 225 -6.96 -22.26 -22.99
N LYS A 226 -8.11 -21.59 -23.23
CA LYS A 226 -8.24 -20.14 -23.07
C LYS A 226 -8.90 -19.76 -21.76
N GLN A 227 -8.35 -18.74 -21.13
CA GLN A 227 -8.93 -18.10 -19.96
C GLN A 227 -10.25 -17.40 -20.33
N PHE A 228 -11.26 -17.53 -19.47
CA PHE A 228 -12.48 -16.73 -19.51
C PHE A 228 -12.81 -16.20 -18.12
N VAL A 229 -13.62 -15.14 -18.06
CA VAL A 229 -13.96 -14.44 -16.83
C VAL A 229 -15.47 -14.43 -16.67
N ILE A 230 -15.91 -14.65 -15.44
CA ILE A 230 -17.32 -14.70 -15.04
C ILE A 230 -17.46 -13.91 -13.74
N GLU A 231 -18.41 -12.99 -13.70
CA GLU A 231 -18.77 -12.24 -12.49
C GLU A 231 -20.16 -12.66 -12.01
N GLY A 232 -20.31 -12.91 -10.71
CA GLY A 232 -21.59 -13.32 -10.13
C GLY A 232 -21.67 -13.17 -8.62
N ARG A 233 -22.90 -13.11 -8.10
CA ARG A 233 -23.18 -13.10 -6.67
C ARG A 233 -23.27 -14.52 -6.13
N PHE A 234 -22.66 -14.74 -4.97
CA PHE A 234 -22.63 -15.99 -4.23
C PHE A 234 -23.09 -15.77 -2.79
N THR A 235 -23.71 -16.77 -2.20
CA THR A 235 -24.22 -16.71 -0.82
C THR A 235 -23.30 -17.50 0.10
N ALA A 236 -22.72 -16.82 1.08
CA ALA A 236 -21.90 -17.42 2.12
C ALA A 236 -22.77 -18.21 3.14
N ALA A 237 -22.15 -19.01 3.99
CA ALA A 237 -22.83 -19.82 5.00
C ALA A 237 -23.62 -19.01 6.04
N ASP A 238 -23.19 -17.77 6.30
CA ASP A 238 -23.88 -16.82 7.18
C ASP A 238 -25.06 -16.09 6.49
N GLY A 239 -25.31 -16.39 5.21
CA GLY A 239 -26.33 -15.74 4.38
C GLY A 239 -25.88 -14.42 3.75
N SER A 240 -24.65 -13.96 4.00
CA SER A 240 -24.13 -12.75 3.35
C SER A 240 -23.89 -12.98 1.86
N GLU A 241 -24.13 -11.95 1.06
CA GLU A 241 -23.82 -11.96 -0.37
C GLU A 241 -22.37 -11.56 -0.62
N ARG A 242 -21.72 -12.31 -1.51
CA ARG A 242 -20.36 -12.07 -1.98
C ARG A 242 -20.36 -11.94 -3.50
N VAL A 243 -19.78 -10.87 -4.03
CA VAL A 243 -19.57 -10.71 -5.46
C VAL A 243 -18.21 -11.28 -5.82
N MET A 244 -18.20 -12.29 -6.69
CA MET A 244 -16.98 -12.96 -7.13
C MET A 244 -16.63 -12.56 -8.56
N ASP A 245 -15.40 -12.10 -8.75
CA ASP A 245 -14.75 -12.00 -10.05
C ASP A 245 -13.94 -13.29 -10.29
N THR A 246 -14.44 -14.16 -11.16
CA THR A 246 -13.94 -15.52 -11.34
C THR A 246 -13.24 -15.66 -12.68
N THR A 247 -11.95 -15.95 -12.61
CA THR A 247 -11.15 -16.38 -13.75
C THR A 247 -11.18 -17.90 -13.85
N ALA A 248 -11.50 -18.44 -15.02
CA ALA A 248 -11.53 -19.88 -15.26
C ALA A 248 -10.65 -20.28 -16.45
N VAL A 249 -9.96 -21.42 -16.32
CA VAL A 249 -9.16 -22.04 -17.38
C VAL A 249 -9.62 -23.48 -17.56
N ASN A 250 -10.04 -23.82 -18.78
CA ASN A 250 -10.44 -25.18 -19.11
C ASN A 250 -9.19 -26.07 -19.32
N LEU A 251 -9.01 -27.06 -18.45
CA LEU A 251 -7.94 -28.07 -18.49
C LEU A 251 -8.52 -29.50 -18.47
N LEU A 252 -9.73 -29.69 -19.00
CA LEU A 252 -10.38 -31.01 -19.08
C LEU A 252 -9.57 -32.03 -19.91
N ALA A 253 -8.78 -31.56 -20.87
CA ALA A 253 -7.90 -32.39 -21.69
C ALA A 253 -6.53 -32.70 -21.05
N ASP A 254 -6.20 -32.08 -19.92
CA ASP A 254 -4.96 -32.34 -19.19
C ASP A 254 -5.12 -33.59 -18.31
N GLU A 255 -4.26 -34.59 -18.48
CA GLU A 255 -4.36 -35.87 -17.76
C GLU A 255 -4.14 -35.75 -16.24
N ALA A 256 -3.45 -34.70 -15.78
CA ALA A 256 -3.17 -34.50 -14.36
C ALA A 256 -4.30 -33.73 -13.64
N ILE A 257 -4.99 -32.83 -14.34
CA ILE A 257 -6.03 -31.97 -13.74
C ILE A 257 -7.44 -32.46 -14.08
N ALA A 258 -7.69 -32.83 -15.35
CA ALA A 258 -8.96 -33.33 -15.84
C ALA A 258 -10.20 -32.50 -15.41
N GLY A 259 -10.06 -31.17 -15.39
CA GLY A 259 -11.05 -30.26 -14.83
C GLY A 259 -10.88 -28.80 -15.28
N VAL A 260 -11.76 -27.93 -14.80
CA VAL A 260 -11.70 -26.48 -15.00
C VAL A 260 -11.18 -25.85 -13.74
N VAL A 261 -10.02 -25.20 -13.81
CA VAL A 261 -9.44 -24.47 -12.69
C VAL A 261 -10.08 -23.10 -12.63
N VAL A 262 -10.73 -22.79 -11.51
CA VAL A 262 -11.32 -21.49 -11.23
C VAL A 262 -10.55 -20.79 -10.13
N ASN A 263 -10.31 -19.51 -10.33
CA ASN A 263 -9.79 -18.59 -9.34
C ASN A 263 -10.83 -17.49 -9.11
N ALA A 264 -11.54 -17.54 -7.99
CA ALA A 264 -12.62 -16.63 -7.64
C ALA A 264 -12.18 -15.64 -6.57
N ARG A 265 -12.17 -14.36 -6.94
CA ARG A 265 -11.81 -13.25 -6.04
C ARG A 265 -13.06 -12.56 -5.53
N ASP A 266 -13.15 -12.40 -4.21
CA ASP A 266 -14.18 -11.59 -3.58
C ASP A 266 -13.90 -10.10 -3.80
N ILE A 267 -14.81 -9.42 -4.49
CA ILE A 267 -14.75 -7.99 -4.79
C ILE A 267 -15.86 -7.19 -4.09
N THR A 268 -16.57 -7.80 -3.14
CA THR A 268 -17.75 -7.22 -2.48
C THR A 268 -17.44 -5.91 -1.78
N GLU A 269 -16.43 -5.90 -0.91
CA GLU A 269 -16.04 -4.70 -0.16
C GLU A 269 -15.56 -3.60 -1.11
N ARG A 270 -14.78 -3.96 -2.13
CA ARG A 270 -14.33 -3.01 -3.17
C ARG A 270 -15.48 -2.38 -3.92
N LEU A 271 -16.54 -3.13 -4.26
CA LEU A 271 -17.72 -2.60 -4.92
C LEU A 271 -18.55 -1.72 -3.99
N LYS A 272 -18.71 -2.09 -2.71
CA LYS A 272 -19.40 -1.26 -1.70
C LYS A 272 -18.68 0.07 -1.47
N GLU A 273 -17.36 0.05 -1.29
CA GLU A 273 -16.54 1.26 -1.13
C GLU A 273 -16.69 2.17 -2.35
N ARG A 274 -16.63 1.60 -3.56
CA ARG A 274 -16.82 2.37 -4.80
C ARG A 274 -18.22 2.97 -4.91
N ALA A 275 -19.26 2.21 -4.56
CA ALA A 275 -20.64 2.71 -4.59
C ALA A 275 -20.85 3.84 -3.57
N ALA A 276 -20.34 3.68 -2.34
CA ALA A 276 -20.41 4.71 -1.30
C ALA A 276 -19.63 5.98 -1.70
N MET A 277 -18.47 5.83 -2.36
CA MET A 277 -17.71 6.95 -2.91
C MET A 277 -18.51 7.71 -3.96
N LEU A 278 -19.11 7.01 -4.92
CA LEU A 278 -19.95 7.63 -5.96
C LEU A 278 -21.19 8.33 -5.38
N GLU A 279 -21.83 7.74 -4.38
CA GLU A 279 -22.96 8.36 -3.69
C GLU A 279 -22.55 9.65 -2.97
N SER A 280 -21.43 9.61 -2.24
CA SER A 280 -20.85 10.77 -1.57
C SER A 280 -20.52 11.88 -2.59
N GLU A 281 -19.84 11.54 -3.69
CA GLU A 281 -19.52 12.49 -4.77
C GLU A 281 -20.75 13.18 -5.34
N GLU A 282 -21.85 12.44 -5.56
CA GLU A 282 -23.10 13.01 -6.05
C GLU A 282 -23.75 13.95 -5.02
N GLN A 283 -23.74 13.59 -3.73
CA GLN A 283 -24.21 14.48 -2.66
C GLN A 283 -23.40 15.78 -2.60
N PHE A 284 -22.07 15.68 -2.72
CA PHE A 284 -21.19 16.86 -2.80
C PHE A 284 -21.46 17.70 -4.06
N ARG A 285 -21.71 17.07 -5.20
CA ARG A 285 -22.05 17.77 -6.45
C ARG A 285 -23.34 18.59 -6.31
N VAL A 286 -24.38 18.03 -5.70
CA VAL A 286 -25.64 18.75 -5.46
C VAL A 286 -25.44 19.91 -4.49
N ALA A 287 -24.68 19.71 -3.40
CA ALA A 287 -24.36 20.78 -2.46
C ALA A 287 -23.58 21.94 -3.13
N SER A 288 -22.60 21.61 -3.99
CA SER A 288 -21.86 22.57 -4.82
C SER A 288 -22.79 23.41 -5.69
N GLU A 289 -23.71 22.75 -6.40
CA GLU A 289 -24.65 23.41 -7.30
C GLU A 289 -25.54 24.41 -6.54
N ILE A 290 -26.07 24.02 -5.38
CA ILE A 290 -26.86 24.91 -4.52
C ILE A 290 -26.02 26.11 -4.05
N GLN A 291 -24.78 25.86 -3.61
CA GLN A 291 -23.90 26.91 -3.12
C GLN A 291 -23.55 27.93 -4.20
N GLN A 292 -23.25 27.48 -5.42
CA GLN A 292 -22.95 28.37 -6.55
C GLN A 292 -24.11 29.32 -6.87
N HIS A 293 -25.35 28.89 -6.64
CA HIS A 293 -26.54 29.73 -6.80
C HIS A 293 -26.70 30.79 -5.70
N LEU A 294 -25.97 30.69 -4.59
CA LEU A 294 -26.00 31.68 -3.51
C LEU A 294 -25.19 32.94 -3.84
N PHE A 295 -24.11 32.81 -4.62
CA PHE A 295 -23.28 33.94 -5.01
C PHE A 295 -24.01 34.92 -5.95
N PRO A 296 -23.65 36.22 -5.92
CA PRO A 296 -24.20 37.19 -6.86
C PRO A 296 -23.86 36.87 -8.31
N ARG A 297 -24.88 36.81 -9.18
CA ARG A 297 -24.68 36.55 -10.63
C ARG A 297 -24.11 37.74 -11.41
N LYS A 298 -24.34 38.97 -10.93
CA LYS A 298 -23.87 40.22 -11.53
C LYS A 298 -23.62 41.24 -10.42
N ALA A 299 -22.55 42.03 -10.55
CA ALA A 299 -22.36 43.20 -9.70
C ALA A 299 -23.48 44.24 -9.93
N PRO A 300 -23.96 44.91 -8.87
CA PRO A 300 -24.95 45.98 -9.01
C PRO A 300 -24.36 47.17 -9.78
N GLU A 301 -25.21 47.89 -10.48
CA GLU A 301 -24.85 49.18 -11.06
C GLU A 301 -24.95 50.25 -9.97
N LEU A 302 -23.82 50.90 -9.67
CA LEU A 302 -23.73 51.95 -8.67
C LEU A 302 -23.13 53.20 -9.33
N ASP A 303 -23.80 54.35 -9.24
CA ASP A 303 -23.28 55.59 -9.81
C ASP A 303 -21.90 55.90 -9.22
N ARG A 304 -20.98 56.37 -10.08
CA ARG A 304 -19.58 56.71 -9.74
C ARG A 304 -18.73 55.54 -9.23
N PHE A 305 -19.18 54.29 -9.38
CA PHE A 305 -18.41 53.11 -9.02
C PHE A 305 -18.48 52.02 -10.09
N ASP A 306 -17.33 51.45 -10.42
CA ASP A 306 -17.19 50.26 -11.26
C ASP A 306 -16.80 49.08 -10.37
N ILE A 307 -17.68 48.09 -10.25
CA ILE A 307 -17.59 47.02 -9.25
C ILE A 307 -17.60 45.66 -9.95
N ALA A 308 -16.73 44.77 -9.48
CA ALA A 308 -16.76 43.37 -9.86
C ALA A 308 -16.28 42.48 -8.71
N GLY A 309 -16.74 41.25 -8.68
CA GLY A 309 -16.31 40.26 -7.71
C GLY A 309 -16.42 38.89 -8.32
N ALA A 310 -15.57 37.99 -7.85
CA ALA A 310 -15.54 36.61 -8.27
C ALA A 310 -15.12 35.73 -7.09
N SER A 311 -15.63 34.51 -7.08
CA SER A 311 -15.19 33.44 -6.20
C SER A 311 -14.92 32.20 -7.05
N LYS A 312 -13.82 31.51 -6.77
CA LYS A 312 -13.45 30.22 -7.37
C LYS A 312 -13.20 29.23 -6.22
N PRO A 313 -14.13 28.30 -5.96
CA PRO A 313 -13.96 27.30 -4.92
C PRO A 313 -12.78 26.36 -5.19
N ALA A 314 -12.08 25.90 -4.15
CA ALA A 314 -11.01 24.90 -4.24
C ALA A 314 -11.56 23.48 -4.34
N ALA A 315 -12.65 23.21 -3.62
CA ALA A 315 -13.33 21.93 -3.61
C ALA A 315 -14.75 22.06 -4.19
N ALA A 316 -15.52 20.96 -4.13
CA ALA A 316 -16.93 20.99 -4.52
C ALA A 316 -17.70 22.09 -3.78
N THR A 317 -17.41 22.33 -2.51
CA THR A 317 -18.02 23.41 -1.72
C THR A 317 -16.96 24.23 -1.00
N GLY A 318 -17.18 25.54 -0.92
CA GLY A 318 -16.26 26.50 -0.30
C GLY A 318 -16.70 27.03 1.06
N GLY A 319 -15.77 27.56 1.85
CA GLY A 319 -16.03 28.39 3.02
C GLY A 319 -16.23 29.87 2.67
N ASP A 320 -15.65 30.28 1.53
CA ASP A 320 -15.64 31.67 1.09
C ASP A 320 -17.02 32.24 0.79
N TYR A 321 -17.18 33.51 1.13
CA TYR A 321 -18.39 34.29 0.91
C TYR A 321 -18.05 35.63 0.29
N PHE A 322 -18.84 36.03 -0.72
CA PHE A 322 -18.95 37.43 -1.08
C PHE A 322 -20.36 37.81 -1.50
N ASP A 323 -20.75 39.06 -1.25
CA ASP A 323 -22.07 39.56 -1.62
C ASP A 323 -22.09 41.08 -1.79
N TYR A 324 -23.17 41.54 -2.43
CA TYR A 324 -23.52 42.94 -2.62
C TYR A 324 -24.83 43.22 -1.88
N LEU A 325 -24.71 43.78 -0.68
CA LEU A 325 -25.83 43.99 0.22
C LEU A 325 -26.35 45.42 0.08
N THR A 326 -27.64 45.59 -0.13
CA THR A 326 -28.28 46.91 -0.06
C THR A 326 -28.74 47.17 1.37
N THR A 327 -28.24 48.24 1.98
CA THR A 327 -28.63 48.65 3.33
C THR A 327 -29.97 49.38 3.35
N SER A 328 -30.57 49.58 4.54
CA SER A 328 -31.89 50.24 4.65
C SER A 328 -31.90 51.70 4.20
N ASP A 329 -30.74 52.37 4.16
CA ASP A 329 -30.54 53.70 3.59
C ASP A 329 -30.21 53.68 2.08
N ASN A 330 -30.42 52.53 1.43
CA ASN A 330 -30.20 52.30 0.00
C ASN A 330 -28.74 52.48 -0.46
N GLN A 331 -27.79 52.36 0.47
CA GLN A 331 -26.36 52.32 0.16
C GLN A 331 -25.91 50.89 -0.12
N LEU A 332 -24.76 50.76 -0.80
CA LEU A 332 -24.19 49.45 -1.14
C LEU A 332 -23.13 49.06 -0.10
N ALA A 333 -23.31 47.93 0.55
CA ALA A 333 -22.29 47.27 1.35
C ALA A 333 -21.71 46.06 0.60
N LEU A 334 -20.41 46.10 0.36
CA LEU A 334 -19.63 44.96 -0.13
C LEU A 334 -19.34 44.05 1.07
N ALA A 335 -19.64 42.77 0.94
CA ALA A 335 -19.34 41.77 1.96
C ALA A 335 -18.35 40.76 1.40
N ILE A 336 -17.32 40.45 2.17
CA ILE A 336 -16.42 39.33 1.93
C ILE A 336 -16.13 38.62 3.24
N GLY A 337 -15.98 37.32 3.23
CA GLY A 337 -15.64 36.55 4.42
C GLY A 337 -15.23 35.14 4.09
N ASP A 338 -14.71 34.46 5.09
CA ASP A 338 -14.31 33.06 5.03
C ASP A 338 -14.78 32.34 6.29
N VAL A 339 -15.22 31.11 6.13
CA VAL A 339 -15.64 30.22 7.21
C VAL A 339 -14.54 29.20 7.48
N SER A 340 -14.08 29.15 8.74
CA SER A 340 -13.01 28.24 9.13
C SER A 340 -13.30 26.76 8.83
N GLY A 341 -12.36 26.08 8.17
CA GLY A 341 -12.38 24.64 7.88
C GLY A 341 -12.74 24.32 6.44
N HIS A 342 -12.88 23.03 6.10
CA HIS A 342 -13.20 22.56 4.75
C HIS A 342 -14.42 21.61 4.71
N GLY A 343 -15.01 21.42 3.52
CA GLY A 343 -16.12 20.48 3.27
C GLY A 343 -17.52 21.10 3.31
N ILE A 344 -18.55 20.30 3.63
CA ILE A 344 -19.96 20.75 3.63
C ILE A 344 -20.28 21.70 4.79
N GLY A 345 -19.64 21.50 5.95
CA GLY A 345 -19.92 22.32 7.14
C GLY A 345 -19.69 23.82 6.93
N PRO A 346 -18.51 24.26 6.42
CA PRO A 346 -18.27 25.67 6.10
C PRO A 346 -19.27 26.24 5.09
N ALA A 347 -19.65 25.45 4.07
CA ALA A 347 -20.61 25.88 3.06
C ALA A 347 -22.03 26.12 3.63
N MET A 348 -22.46 25.32 4.61
CA MET A 348 -23.73 25.55 5.31
C MET A 348 -23.69 26.84 6.14
N LEU A 349 -22.61 27.04 6.90
CA LEU A 349 -22.41 28.26 7.68
C LEU A 349 -22.27 29.51 6.79
N MET A 350 -21.70 29.38 5.60
CA MET A 350 -21.68 30.45 4.60
C MET A 350 -23.09 30.81 4.16
N ALA A 351 -23.93 29.81 3.83
CA ALA A 351 -25.31 30.03 3.42
C ALA A 351 -26.16 30.70 4.51
N GLU A 352 -25.95 30.31 5.78
CA GLU A 352 -26.55 30.92 6.95
C GLU A 352 -26.07 32.35 7.17
N THR A 353 -24.76 32.58 7.17
CA THR A 353 -24.15 33.91 7.27
C THR A 353 -24.73 34.86 6.22
N ARG A 354 -24.85 34.38 4.98
CA ARG A 354 -25.49 35.13 3.89
C ARG A 354 -26.93 35.47 4.20
N ALA A 355 -27.72 34.52 4.70
CA ALA A 355 -29.12 34.77 5.05
C ALA A 355 -29.25 35.84 6.14
N TYR A 356 -28.44 35.76 7.19
CA TYR A 356 -28.39 36.74 8.28
C TYR A 356 -27.97 38.11 7.80
N LEU A 357 -26.87 38.21 7.04
CA LEU A 357 -26.39 39.48 6.52
C LEU A 357 -27.39 40.15 5.58
N ARG A 358 -28.03 39.39 4.68
CA ARG A 358 -29.06 39.93 3.77
C ARG A 358 -30.28 40.44 4.55
N LEU A 359 -30.73 39.70 5.56
CA LEU A 359 -31.86 40.11 6.41
C LEU A 359 -31.53 41.37 7.22
N LEU A 360 -30.35 41.40 7.84
CA LEU A 360 -29.91 42.51 8.69
C LEU A 360 -29.64 43.77 7.88
N ALA A 361 -28.96 43.66 6.73
CA ALA A 361 -28.67 44.80 5.85
C ALA A 361 -29.94 45.45 5.33
N ARG A 362 -30.96 44.68 4.92
CA ARG A 362 -32.22 45.27 4.42
C ARG A 362 -32.93 46.15 5.45
N ASN A 363 -32.73 45.88 6.73
CA ASN A 363 -33.43 46.55 7.82
C ASN A 363 -32.54 47.53 8.61
N ARG A 364 -31.25 47.64 8.27
CA ARG A 364 -30.25 48.43 9.00
C ARG A 364 -29.23 49.06 8.08
N ASN A 365 -28.67 50.18 8.49
CA ASN A 365 -27.60 50.85 7.76
C ASN A 365 -26.27 50.96 8.50
N ASP A 366 -26.26 50.65 9.80
CA ASP A 366 -25.06 50.64 10.62
C ASP A 366 -24.37 49.27 10.54
N LEU A 367 -23.15 49.25 9.98
CA LEU A 367 -22.34 48.04 9.86
C LEU A 367 -21.95 47.43 11.21
N SER A 368 -21.74 48.26 12.24
CA SER A 368 -21.44 47.79 13.60
C SER A 368 -22.59 46.94 14.14
N LEU A 369 -23.81 47.45 14.01
CA LEU A 369 -25.01 46.75 14.49
C LEU A 369 -25.30 45.51 13.66
N ILE A 370 -25.07 45.56 12.34
CA ILE A 370 -25.22 44.39 11.46
C ILE A 370 -24.27 43.27 11.91
N LEU A 371 -22.97 43.55 12.07
CA LEU A 371 -22.01 42.52 12.50
C LEU A 371 -22.25 42.05 13.94
N THR A 372 -22.59 42.94 14.87
CA THR A 372 -22.91 42.56 16.26
C THR A 372 -24.10 41.61 16.31
N ARG A 373 -25.16 41.88 15.55
CA ARG A 373 -26.34 40.99 15.49
C ARG A 373 -26.05 39.68 14.75
N ALA A 374 -25.30 39.74 13.65
CA ALA A 374 -24.86 38.54 12.96
C ALA A 374 -24.03 37.65 13.88
N ASN A 375 -23.10 38.22 14.66
CA ASN A 375 -22.29 37.49 15.62
C ASN A 375 -23.11 36.81 16.72
N THR A 376 -24.12 37.49 17.28
CA THR A 376 -25.01 36.88 18.27
C THR A 376 -25.78 35.69 17.68
N MET A 377 -26.31 35.83 16.47
CA MET A 377 -27.05 34.75 15.79
C MET A 377 -26.10 33.58 15.45
N MET A 378 -24.96 33.86 14.80
CA MET A 378 -23.95 32.84 14.52
C MET A 378 -23.46 32.17 15.80
N GLY A 379 -23.38 32.87 16.93
CA GLY A 379 -22.98 32.29 18.21
C GLY A 379 -23.96 31.26 18.79
N GLU A 380 -25.22 31.28 18.37
CA GLU A 380 -26.23 30.28 18.72
C GLU A 380 -26.14 29.04 17.81
N ASP A 381 -25.79 29.24 16.54
CA ASP A 381 -25.79 28.20 15.50
C ASP A 381 -24.41 27.53 15.32
N VAL A 382 -23.33 28.27 15.58
CA VAL A 382 -21.95 27.83 15.42
C VAL A 382 -21.45 27.24 16.73
N GLY A 383 -21.07 25.96 16.71
CA GLY A 383 -20.37 25.32 17.83
C GLY A 383 -19.00 25.97 18.12
N LYS A 384 -18.38 25.64 19.25
CA LYS A 384 -17.12 26.28 19.71
C LYS A 384 -15.89 26.09 18.82
N GLU A 385 -15.98 25.27 17.77
CA GLU A 385 -14.84 24.85 16.93
C GLU A 385 -14.77 25.60 15.60
N ARG A 386 -15.76 26.44 15.28
CA ARG A 386 -15.83 27.15 14.00
C ARG A 386 -16.06 28.64 14.23
N PHE A 387 -15.61 29.43 13.27
CA PHE A 387 -15.85 30.86 13.25
C PHE A 387 -15.92 31.35 11.80
N VAL A 388 -16.47 32.55 11.63
CA VAL A 388 -16.55 33.22 10.33
C VAL A 388 -15.80 34.52 10.39
N THR A 389 -14.79 34.69 9.54
CA THR A 389 -14.17 35.99 9.32
C THR A 389 -15.01 36.79 8.33
N MET A 390 -15.21 38.08 8.58
CA MET A 390 -16.03 38.93 7.71
C MET A 390 -15.47 40.34 7.60
N LEU A 391 -15.54 40.95 6.43
CA LEU A 391 -15.35 42.39 6.22
C LEU A 391 -16.53 42.95 5.44
N LEU A 392 -17.15 43.99 6.00
CA LEU A 392 -18.18 44.79 5.35
C LEU A 392 -17.62 46.17 5.00
N ALA A 393 -17.79 46.60 3.76
CA ALA A 393 -17.38 47.91 3.26
C ALA A 393 -18.59 48.63 2.63
N LYS A 394 -19.12 49.65 3.30
CA LYS A 394 -20.27 50.43 2.81
C LYS A 394 -19.82 51.64 2.02
N LEU A 395 -20.28 51.72 0.77
CA LEU A 395 -20.00 52.79 -0.18
C LEU A 395 -21.16 53.77 -0.25
N ASP A 396 -20.82 55.05 -0.15
CA ASP A 396 -21.72 56.16 -0.43
C ASP A 396 -21.39 56.74 -1.81
N PRO A 397 -22.27 56.56 -2.83
CA PRO A 397 -22.04 57.08 -4.18
C PRO A 397 -22.07 58.60 -4.26
N GLU A 398 -22.90 59.28 -3.46
CA GLU A 398 -23.09 60.73 -3.55
C GLU A 398 -21.85 61.45 -3.03
N GLU A 399 -21.40 61.09 -1.83
CA GLU A 399 -20.24 61.72 -1.19
C GLU A 399 -18.90 61.08 -1.62
N ARG A 400 -18.95 59.95 -2.32
CA ARG A 400 -17.79 59.07 -2.62
C ARG A 400 -17.01 58.76 -1.35
N THR A 401 -17.73 58.22 -0.36
CA THR A 401 -17.13 57.83 0.91
C THR A 401 -17.27 56.34 1.18
N LEU A 402 -16.40 55.86 2.05
CA LEU A 402 -16.32 54.48 2.48
C LEU A 402 -16.25 54.43 4.00
N VAL A 403 -17.04 53.55 4.61
CA VAL A 403 -16.87 53.08 5.99
C VAL A 403 -16.79 51.56 5.97
N HIS A 404 -16.03 50.97 6.89
CA HIS A 404 -15.91 49.52 6.99
C HIS A 404 -16.07 49.03 8.42
N ALA A 405 -16.44 47.76 8.56
CA ALA A 405 -16.36 47.01 9.80
C ALA A 405 -15.83 45.62 9.47
N SER A 406 -14.96 45.06 10.31
CA SER A 406 -14.34 43.76 10.07
C SER A 406 -14.30 42.91 11.33
N ALA A 407 -14.86 41.71 11.21
CA ALA A 407 -14.83 40.63 12.17
C ALA A 407 -13.67 39.69 11.86
N GLY A 408 -12.46 40.09 12.23
CA GLY A 408 -11.26 39.25 12.15
C GLY A 408 -10.74 38.90 10.74
N HIS A 409 -11.37 39.39 9.67
CA HIS A 409 -10.97 39.10 8.29
C HIS A 409 -9.68 39.80 7.87
N SER A 410 -9.04 39.27 6.82
CA SER A 410 -7.85 39.85 6.20
C SER A 410 -8.10 41.31 5.77
N PRO A 411 -7.09 42.18 5.85
CA PRO A 411 -7.26 43.59 5.51
C PRO A 411 -7.68 43.77 4.04
N ALA A 412 -8.58 44.72 3.81
CA ALA A 412 -8.83 45.23 2.46
C ALA A 412 -7.93 46.44 2.17
N PHE A 413 -7.69 46.74 0.90
CA PHE A 413 -6.72 47.77 0.48
C PHE A 413 -7.39 48.83 -0.40
N VAL A 414 -7.07 50.09 -0.16
CA VAL A 414 -7.40 51.20 -1.07
C VAL A 414 -6.12 51.65 -1.74
N LEU A 415 -6.04 51.50 -3.07
CA LEU A 415 -4.96 52.03 -3.87
C LEU A 415 -5.36 53.39 -4.43
N GLY A 416 -4.44 54.36 -4.34
CA GLY A 416 -4.62 55.67 -4.96
C GLY A 416 -4.49 55.60 -6.49
N PRO A 417 -4.69 56.73 -7.21
CA PRO A 417 -4.58 56.77 -8.67
C PRO A 417 -3.13 56.54 -9.15
N ASP A 418 -2.16 56.87 -8.31
CA ASP A 418 -0.74 56.55 -8.50
C ASP A 418 -0.46 55.04 -8.33
N GLY A 419 -1.44 54.30 -7.81
CA GLY A 419 -1.43 52.87 -7.57
C GLY A 419 -0.61 52.46 -6.35
N LYS A 420 -0.30 53.39 -5.44
CA LYS A 420 0.24 53.06 -4.11
C LYS A 420 -0.90 52.78 -3.14
N VAL A 421 -0.64 51.97 -2.12
CA VAL A 421 -1.59 51.74 -1.02
C VAL A 421 -1.79 53.06 -0.28
N LYS A 422 -2.99 53.62 -0.41
CA LYS A 422 -3.47 54.82 0.28
C LYS A 422 -3.97 54.48 1.69
N SER A 423 -4.59 53.31 1.85
CA SER A 423 -5.07 52.85 3.15
C SER A 423 -5.28 51.35 3.21
N GLU A 424 -5.17 50.80 4.42
CA GLU A 424 -5.51 49.43 4.77
C GLU A 424 -6.71 49.41 5.71
N LEU A 425 -7.75 48.69 5.33
CA LEU A 425 -8.97 48.49 6.10
C LEU A 425 -8.78 47.31 7.04
N ARG A 426 -8.17 47.61 8.19
CA ARG A 426 -7.84 46.61 9.22
C ARG A 426 -9.07 46.16 10.01
N ARG A 427 -8.94 45.01 10.68
CA ARG A 427 -9.94 44.43 11.58
C ARG A 427 -10.42 45.40 12.65
N THR A 428 -11.72 45.38 12.93
CA THR A 428 -12.36 46.22 13.96
C THR A 428 -12.98 45.41 15.11
N GLY A 429 -12.99 44.09 15.00
CA GLY A 429 -13.44 43.13 16.00
C GLY A 429 -12.90 41.72 15.76
N MET A 430 -13.33 40.76 16.59
CA MET A 430 -12.97 39.33 16.48
C MET A 430 -13.82 38.61 15.43
N PRO A 431 -13.42 37.43 14.92
CA PRO A 431 -14.27 36.62 14.05
C PRO A 431 -15.64 36.33 14.68
N LEU A 432 -16.66 36.22 13.83
CA LEU A 432 -18.03 35.91 14.23
C LEU A 432 -18.10 34.48 14.80
N GLY A 433 -18.92 34.29 15.84
CA GLY A 433 -19.12 32.99 16.51
C GLY A 433 -18.12 32.69 17.64
N VAL A 434 -17.01 33.42 17.73
CA VAL A 434 -15.99 33.20 18.79
C VAL A 434 -16.48 33.67 20.16
N MET A 435 -17.10 34.84 20.22
CA MET A 435 -17.62 35.46 21.44
C MET A 435 -18.97 36.11 21.11
N PRO A 436 -20.12 35.44 21.32
CA PRO A 436 -21.43 35.86 20.82
C PRO A 436 -21.92 37.24 21.30
N ASP A 437 -21.40 37.70 22.44
CA ASP A 437 -21.68 38.99 23.07
C ASP A 437 -20.71 40.11 22.65
N ALA A 438 -19.75 39.83 21.77
CA ALA A 438 -18.82 40.83 21.27
C ALA A 438 -19.51 41.88 20.38
N GLU A 439 -19.19 43.15 20.64
CA GLU A 439 -19.62 44.29 19.83
C GLU A 439 -18.55 44.66 18.79
N TYR A 440 -19.01 45.15 17.64
CA TYR A 440 -18.15 45.52 16.52
C TYR A 440 -18.11 47.03 16.34
N ASN A 441 -16.95 47.57 15.97
CA ASN A 441 -16.81 49.00 15.69
C ASN A 441 -16.78 49.27 14.18
N ILE A 442 -17.27 50.45 13.78
CA ILE A 442 -17.08 50.97 12.43
C ILE A 442 -15.80 51.80 12.33
N SER A 443 -15.21 51.85 11.15
CA SER A 443 -14.09 52.72 10.83
C SER A 443 -14.51 54.18 10.82
N ARG A 444 -13.50 55.07 10.81
CA ARG A 444 -13.72 56.45 10.37
C ARG A 444 -14.11 56.47 8.88
N GLN A 445 -14.98 57.40 8.52
CA GLN A 445 -15.33 57.65 7.13
C GLN A 445 -14.12 58.12 6.34
N MET A 446 -13.92 57.53 5.16
CA MET A 446 -12.83 57.84 4.24
C MET A 446 -13.39 58.34 2.91
N ARG A 447 -12.79 59.40 2.37
CA ARG A 447 -13.13 59.91 1.03
C ARG A 447 -12.31 59.21 -0.04
N LEU A 448 -13.01 58.71 -1.06
CA LEU A 448 -12.45 58.08 -2.24
C LEU A 448 -12.30 59.13 -3.36
N ALA A 449 -11.08 59.28 -3.86
CA ALA A 449 -10.82 60.11 -5.02
C ALA A 449 -11.17 59.34 -6.30
N LYS A 450 -11.50 60.07 -7.36
CA LYS A 450 -11.66 59.46 -8.69
C LYS A 450 -10.36 58.72 -9.08
N GLY A 451 -10.50 57.45 -9.45
CA GLY A 451 -9.39 56.56 -9.77
C GLY A 451 -8.87 55.75 -8.57
N ASP A 452 -9.38 55.95 -7.35
CA ASP A 452 -9.09 55.05 -6.24
C ASP A 452 -9.68 53.66 -6.51
N VAL A 453 -8.93 52.62 -6.14
CA VAL A 453 -9.33 51.21 -6.30
C VAL A 453 -9.36 50.53 -4.93
N LEU A 454 -10.55 50.14 -4.49
CA LEU A 454 -10.78 49.31 -3.32
C LEU A 454 -10.66 47.83 -3.71
N VAL A 455 -9.89 47.07 -2.95
CA VAL A 455 -9.61 45.64 -3.13
C VAL A 455 -9.94 44.91 -1.84
N LEU A 456 -10.88 43.98 -1.91
CA LEU A 456 -11.22 43.01 -0.86
C LEU A 456 -10.81 41.63 -1.37
N LEU A 457 -10.21 40.81 -0.52
CA LEU A 457 -9.73 39.48 -0.86
C LEU A 457 -9.83 38.53 0.34
N THR A 458 -9.96 37.24 0.07
CA THR A 458 -9.74 36.16 1.05
C THR A 458 -8.28 35.72 1.04
N ASP A 459 -7.86 35.06 2.12
CA ASP A 459 -6.50 34.57 2.33
C ASP A 459 -6.08 33.50 1.32
N GLY A 460 -7.00 32.73 0.74
CA GLY A 460 -6.65 31.80 -0.35
C GLY A 460 -5.90 32.45 -1.52
N LEU A 461 -6.12 33.74 -1.82
CA LEU A 461 -5.32 34.47 -2.82
C LEU A 461 -3.88 34.72 -2.34
N GLU A 462 -3.68 34.98 -1.06
CA GLU A 462 -2.37 35.25 -0.46
C GLU A 462 -1.59 33.95 -0.28
N GLU A 463 -2.28 32.87 0.10
CA GLU A 463 -1.74 31.55 0.42
C GLU A 463 -1.54 30.64 -0.79
N THR A 464 -1.96 31.06 -2.00
CA THR A 464 -1.68 30.32 -3.23
C THR A 464 -0.17 30.07 -3.38
N THR A 465 0.22 28.80 -3.51
CA THR A 465 1.63 28.39 -3.59
C THR A 465 2.06 28.04 -5.02
N ASN A 466 3.33 28.26 -5.34
CA ASN A 466 3.98 27.72 -6.53
C ASN A 466 4.56 26.31 -6.27
N PRO A 467 5.07 25.59 -7.29
CA PRO A 467 5.68 24.27 -7.13
C PRO A 467 6.86 24.23 -6.16
N GLU A 468 7.52 25.37 -5.92
CA GLU A 468 8.61 25.52 -4.95
C GLU A 468 8.12 25.77 -3.51
N GLY A 469 6.81 25.91 -3.29
CA GLY A 469 6.19 26.15 -1.98
C GLY A 469 6.21 27.61 -1.53
N GLU A 470 6.51 28.56 -2.41
CA GLU A 470 6.45 29.99 -2.13
C GLU A 470 5.00 30.52 -2.25
N LEU A 471 4.57 31.31 -1.26
CA LEU A 471 3.26 31.97 -1.27
C LEU A 471 3.22 33.12 -2.29
N PHE A 472 2.07 33.33 -2.93
CA PHE A 472 1.87 34.46 -3.84
C PHE A 472 1.98 35.79 -3.09
N GLY A 473 1.26 35.90 -1.97
CA GLY A 473 1.35 37.01 -1.03
C GLY A 473 0.72 38.32 -1.51
N THR A 474 0.38 39.18 -0.54
CA THR A 474 -0.30 40.46 -0.75
C THR A 474 0.42 41.39 -1.74
N ASP A 475 1.75 41.47 -1.66
CA ASP A 475 2.54 42.38 -2.50
C ASP A 475 2.40 42.07 -4.00
N ARG A 476 2.35 40.78 -4.38
CA ARG A 476 2.15 40.38 -5.77
C ARG A 476 0.73 40.68 -6.24
N ILE A 477 -0.28 40.44 -5.40
CA ILE A 477 -1.68 40.78 -5.69
C ILE A 477 -1.79 42.28 -5.98
N LEU A 478 -1.30 43.13 -5.06
CA LEU A 478 -1.37 44.59 -5.20
C LEU A 478 -0.58 45.09 -6.41
N LYS A 479 0.55 44.44 -6.75
CA LYS A 479 1.30 44.75 -7.98
C LYS A 479 0.49 44.45 -9.25
N VAL A 480 -0.21 43.32 -9.31
CA VAL A 480 -1.09 43.00 -10.45
C VAL A 480 -2.25 43.99 -10.54
N VAL A 481 -2.89 44.32 -9.42
CA VAL A 481 -3.93 45.35 -9.37
C VAL A 481 -3.38 46.70 -9.84
N HIS A 482 -2.21 47.11 -9.36
CA HIS A 482 -1.55 48.35 -9.76
C HIS A 482 -1.35 48.43 -11.28
N GLN A 483 -0.83 47.37 -11.90
CA GLN A 483 -0.57 47.32 -13.34
C GLN A 483 -1.87 47.43 -14.16
N ASN A 484 -2.96 46.88 -13.64
CA ASN A 484 -4.26 46.81 -14.31
C ASN A 484 -5.26 47.88 -13.86
N ARG A 485 -4.90 48.78 -12.95
CA ARG A 485 -5.82 49.73 -12.27
C ARG A 485 -6.64 50.63 -13.20
N ARG A 486 -6.19 50.84 -14.43
CA ARG A 486 -6.91 51.65 -15.44
C ARG A 486 -8.01 50.87 -16.16
N LEU A 487 -8.01 49.54 -16.04
CA LEU A 487 -9.03 48.67 -16.64
C LEU A 487 -10.35 48.72 -15.84
N LYS A 488 -11.40 48.12 -16.40
CA LYS A 488 -12.65 47.85 -15.68
C LYS A 488 -12.41 46.88 -14.52
N ALA A 489 -13.14 47.02 -13.41
CA ALA A 489 -13.00 46.19 -12.21
C ALA A 489 -13.02 44.69 -12.53
N ALA A 490 -13.92 44.25 -13.42
CA ALA A 490 -14.00 42.85 -13.85
C ALA A 490 -12.72 42.35 -14.53
N LYS A 491 -12.01 43.22 -15.28
CA LYS A 491 -10.73 42.87 -15.91
C LYS A 491 -9.59 42.84 -14.90
N ILE A 492 -9.65 43.66 -13.85
CA ILE A 492 -8.68 43.60 -12.74
C ILE A 492 -8.80 42.26 -12.01
N VAL A 493 -10.02 41.88 -11.60
CA VAL A 493 -10.29 40.57 -10.97
C VAL A 493 -9.78 39.42 -11.85
N LYS A 494 -10.12 39.44 -13.15
CA LYS A 494 -9.64 38.41 -14.09
C LYS A 494 -8.11 38.34 -14.15
N SER A 495 -7.43 39.49 -14.19
CA SER A 495 -5.97 39.55 -14.28
C SER A 495 -5.28 38.99 -13.02
N VAL A 496 -5.89 39.18 -11.84
CA VAL A 496 -5.38 38.60 -10.59
C VAL A 496 -5.53 37.09 -10.60
N PHE A 497 -6.70 36.58 -11.00
CA PHE A 497 -6.96 35.14 -11.06
C PHE A 497 -6.05 34.44 -12.09
N GLU A 498 -5.84 35.04 -13.26
CA GLU A 498 -4.88 34.55 -14.26
C GLU A 498 -3.44 34.57 -13.73
N ALA A 499 -3.06 35.58 -12.93
CA ALA A 499 -1.72 35.63 -12.32
C ALA A 499 -1.51 34.53 -11.28
N LEU A 500 -2.53 34.19 -10.50
CA LEU A 500 -2.51 33.09 -9.52
C LEU A 500 -2.37 31.73 -10.21
N GLU A 501 -3.17 31.48 -11.25
CA GLU A 501 -3.13 30.22 -12.02
C GLU A 501 -1.77 29.99 -12.70
N ASN A 502 -1.19 31.06 -13.27
CA ASN A 502 0.15 30.99 -13.84
C ASN A 502 1.24 30.79 -12.77
N PHE A 503 1.06 31.34 -11.57
CA PHE A 503 2.02 31.20 -10.47
C PHE A 503 2.01 29.81 -9.85
N SER A 504 0.83 29.20 -9.70
CA SER A 504 0.70 27.84 -9.15
C SER A 504 1.14 26.74 -10.13
N GLY A 505 1.39 27.08 -11.40
CA GLY A 505 1.79 26.10 -12.42
C GLY A 505 0.70 25.08 -12.74
N ASN A 506 -0.57 25.48 -12.60
CA ASN A 506 -1.76 24.59 -12.67
C ASN A 506 -1.79 23.50 -11.59
N ALA A 507 -1.12 23.70 -10.45
CA ALA A 507 -1.33 22.85 -9.28
C ALA A 507 -2.79 22.92 -8.80
N GLU A 508 -3.23 21.85 -8.12
CA GLU A 508 -4.56 21.80 -7.52
C GLU A 508 -4.70 22.92 -6.48
N GLN A 509 -5.85 23.61 -6.52
CA GLN A 509 -6.12 24.74 -5.65
C GLN A 509 -6.34 24.23 -4.22
N VAL A 510 -5.63 24.82 -3.25
CA VAL A 510 -5.68 24.38 -1.85
C VAL A 510 -6.84 25.02 -1.11
N ASP A 511 -7.15 26.28 -1.42
CA ASP A 511 -8.15 27.07 -0.70
C ASP A 511 -8.95 27.98 -1.65
N ASP A 512 -10.13 28.42 -1.23
CA ASP A 512 -11.04 29.21 -2.06
C ASP A 512 -10.44 30.57 -2.45
N LEU A 513 -10.69 31.00 -3.68
CA LEU A 513 -10.19 32.30 -4.16
C LEU A 513 -11.35 33.26 -4.33
N THR A 514 -11.48 34.24 -3.44
CA THR A 514 -12.54 35.26 -3.52
C THR A 514 -11.99 36.68 -3.48
N MET A 515 -12.49 37.52 -4.37
CA MET A 515 -12.06 38.91 -4.50
C MET A 515 -13.21 39.81 -4.90
N ILE A 516 -13.25 41.02 -4.34
CA ILE A 516 -14.07 42.14 -4.85
C ILE A 516 -13.15 43.32 -5.18
N VAL A 517 -13.38 43.94 -6.33
CA VAL A 517 -12.77 45.22 -6.74
C VAL A 517 -13.88 46.25 -6.92
N ALA A 518 -13.72 47.42 -6.31
CA ALA A 518 -14.56 48.58 -6.53
C ALA A 518 -13.70 49.80 -6.87
N LYS A 519 -13.91 50.41 -8.04
CA LYS A 519 -13.15 51.57 -8.53
C LYS A 519 -14.04 52.80 -8.54
N ALA A 520 -13.58 53.88 -7.92
CA ALA A 520 -14.29 55.17 -7.94
C ALA A 520 -14.08 55.87 -9.31
N GLU A 521 -15.16 56.23 -10.00
CA GLU A 521 -15.15 56.87 -11.34
C GLU A 521 -15.33 58.40 -11.34
#